data_AF-A0A453EFG5-F1
#
_entry.id   AF-A0A453EFG5-F1
#
_cell.length_a   1.000
_cell.length_b   1.000
_cell.length_c   1.000
_cell.angle_alpha   90.00
_cell.angle_beta   90.00
_cell.angle_gamma   90.00
#
_symmetry.space_group_name_H-M   'P 1'
#
loop_
_entity.id
_entity.type
_entity.pdbx_description
1 polymer ?
#
loop_
_entity_poly.entity_id
_entity_poly.type
_entity_poly.pdbx_seq_one_letter_code
_entity_poly.pdbx_strand_id
1 'polypeptide(L)'
;MASRTTSPCLIFLLALLLPLAAVAVPRRHRFPSLQLAPVNASEPPTTFFEVDRPIQPPRGSVGPCSALLLSDSFGYTYGRPPATAFDRIFGVWLSGAELLRSCTAEPRPDGILWSVSRDVTRYAALLSEPGEVAVYLGNIVDSTYTGVYHANLTLHLYFHSTTPSPPPLPHADLILPISRSLPLNDGQWFAIQNSADVQSRKLAIPSNTYRAVLEVFVSFHSSDEFWYTNPPNEYIEANNLSSVPGNGAFREVIVKVDDNVVGAVWPFTVIYTGGVNPLLWRPITGIGSFNLPTYDIDITPFLGKLMDGKEHNFGFAVTNALDMWYIDANLHLWLDHKSKKTVGSLISYDATSSANVDSQFSGLDGRFVTSASRHVSATGWVESSHGKVMTTFYQRFSYKNSNVYSKNGSEQVVNQTIDAKSGVSTTNGAVLLSEEVHQVFPLYLFSGTSDEVGDEYSLVSAIKLSINEKRGSGAEQGFSYSSLRNAQSARGSMRVKGNLVTSGSGENHQVYKYVGTDGCYSRDVSSKNYTIVFDHSDDSCLKGSQVKGSRFPSS
;
A
#
# COMPACT_ATOMS: atom_id res chain seq x y z
N MET A 1 54.48 -23.07 -17.60
CA MET A 1 53.96 -21.69 -17.53
C MET A 1 52.61 -21.67 -18.20
N ALA A 2 51.54 -21.85 -17.44
CA ALA A 2 50.17 -21.85 -17.93
C ALA A 2 49.46 -20.66 -17.30
N SER A 3 49.03 -19.72 -18.14
CA SER A 3 48.28 -18.53 -17.76
C SER A 3 46.88 -18.94 -17.31
N ARG A 4 46.54 -18.64 -16.05
CA ARG A 4 45.20 -18.81 -15.48
C ARG A 4 44.36 -17.59 -15.86
N THR A 5 43.44 -17.77 -16.79
CA THR A 5 42.33 -16.83 -17.03
C THR A 5 41.25 -17.07 -15.98
N THR A 6 41.15 -16.16 -15.02
CA THR A 6 40.04 -16.09 -14.06
C THR A 6 38.81 -15.49 -14.75
N SER A 7 37.80 -16.31 -15.02
CA SER A 7 36.44 -15.86 -15.35
C SER A 7 35.78 -15.29 -14.09
N PRO A 8 35.13 -14.11 -14.13
CA PRO A 8 34.23 -13.71 -13.07
C PRO A 8 32.93 -14.51 -13.21
N CYS A 9 32.64 -15.33 -12.21
CA CYS A 9 31.42 -16.11 -12.11
C CYS A 9 30.31 -15.15 -11.64
N LEU A 10 29.58 -14.53 -12.57
CA LEU A 10 28.32 -13.86 -12.26
C LEU A 10 27.26 -14.94 -12.05
N ILE A 11 26.85 -15.17 -10.80
CA ILE A 11 25.81 -16.15 -10.47
C ILE A 11 24.80 -15.58 -9.46
N PHE A 12 23.60 -15.35 -10.00
CA PHE A 12 22.26 -15.65 -9.47
C PHE A 12 21.73 -14.95 -8.20
N LEU A 13 20.82 -13.99 -8.42
CA LEU A 13 19.65 -13.76 -7.57
C LEU A 13 18.54 -14.70 -8.05
N LEU A 14 18.44 -15.89 -7.47
CA LEU A 14 17.25 -16.74 -7.56
C LEU A 14 16.87 -17.17 -6.16
N ALA A 15 15.58 -17.11 -5.84
CA ALA A 15 15.01 -17.44 -4.54
C ALA A 15 15.20 -18.93 -4.14
N LEU A 16 14.91 -19.25 -2.85
CA LEU A 16 14.38 -20.54 -2.28
C LEU A 16 15.32 -21.53 -1.47
N LEU A 17 15.14 -21.64 -0.13
CA LEU A 17 14.80 -22.87 0.71
C LEU A 17 15.78 -23.80 1.52
N LEU A 18 15.32 -24.14 2.78
CA LEU A 18 15.61 -25.21 3.82
C LEU A 18 16.51 -25.10 5.14
N PRO A 19 16.16 -25.76 6.27
CA PRO A 19 16.27 -25.22 7.65
C PRO A 19 17.33 -25.88 8.56
N LEU A 20 17.60 -25.34 9.77
CA LEU A 20 17.94 -26.16 10.96
C LEU A 20 17.92 -25.44 12.35
N ALA A 21 17.11 -26.04 13.24
CA ALA A 21 17.20 -26.33 14.69
C ALA A 21 17.59 -25.29 15.78
N ALA A 22 16.85 -25.40 16.90
CA ALA A 22 16.69 -24.45 18.00
C ALA A 22 17.42 -24.82 19.31
N VAL A 23 17.54 -23.84 20.21
CA VAL A 23 17.83 -24.02 21.64
C VAL A 23 16.86 -23.15 22.46
N ALA A 24 16.41 -23.66 23.61
CA ALA A 24 15.15 -23.29 24.26
C ALA A 24 15.27 -22.44 25.56
N VAL A 25 14.09 -21.92 26.00
CA VAL A 25 13.62 -21.61 27.39
C VAL A 25 13.87 -20.16 27.92
N PRO A 26 13.04 -19.53 28.82
CA PRO A 26 11.57 -19.50 29.03
C PRO A 26 10.89 -18.09 29.20
N ARG A 27 9.56 -18.04 28.98
CA ARG A 27 8.41 -17.36 29.69
C ARG A 27 8.66 -16.09 30.55
N ARG A 28 7.77 -15.06 30.63
CA ARG A 28 6.30 -14.95 30.49
C ARG A 28 5.89 -13.45 30.63
N HIS A 29 4.94 -12.96 29.85
CA HIS A 29 3.92 -11.98 30.30
C HIS A 29 2.58 -12.28 29.58
N ARG A 30 1.48 -12.26 30.34
CA ARG A 30 0.14 -12.76 29.95
C ARG A 30 -0.65 -11.69 29.20
N PHE A 31 -1.10 -12.00 27.98
CA PHE A 31 -2.23 -11.35 27.32
C PHE A 31 -3.49 -12.24 27.43
N PRO A 32 -4.72 -11.69 27.24
CA PRO A 32 -5.97 -12.43 27.38
C PRO A 32 -6.02 -13.63 26.43
N SER A 33 -6.55 -14.76 26.89
CA SER A 33 -6.66 -15.99 26.11
C SER A 33 -7.68 -15.84 24.98
N LEU A 34 -7.20 -15.71 23.74
CA LEU A 34 -8.00 -15.99 22.54
C LEU A 34 -8.27 -17.50 22.49
N GLN A 35 -9.53 -17.89 22.77
CA GLN A 35 -10.00 -19.26 22.60
C GLN A 35 -10.31 -19.48 21.11
N LEU A 36 -9.35 -20.06 20.37
CA LEU A 36 -9.57 -20.55 19.01
C LEU A 36 -10.41 -21.83 19.08
N ALA A 37 -11.51 -21.90 18.33
CA ALA A 37 -12.23 -23.14 18.12
C ALA A 37 -11.35 -24.15 17.35
N PRO A 38 -11.38 -25.45 17.68
CA PRO A 38 -10.63 -26.46 16.93
C PRO A 38 -11.28 -26.65 15.55
N VAL A 39 -10.55 -26.32 14.48
CA VAL A 39 -10.97 -26.57 13.10
C VAL A 39 -10.35 -27.89 12.62
N ASN A 40 -11.18 -28.76 12.05
CA ASN A 40 -10.81 -30.08 11.59
C ASN A 40 -10.00 -29.99 10.28
N ALA A 41 -8.77 -30.51 10.25
CA ALA A 41 -7.84 -30.37 9.12
C ALA A 41 -8.23 -31.14 7.84
N SER A 42 -9.43 -31.74 7.79
CA SER A 42 -9.94 -32.52 6.65
C SER A 42 -10.99 -31.79 5.81
N GLU A 43 -11.39 -30.57 6.19
CA GLU A 43 -12.32 -29.78 5.38
C GLU A 43 -11.57 -29.08 4.23
N PRO A 44 -12.13 -29.07 3.00
CA PRO A 44 -11.59 -28.24 1.93
C PRO A 44 -11.56 -26.78 2.41
N PRO A 45 -10.52 -26.00 2.05
CA PRO A 45 -10.43 -24.61 2.51
C PRO A 45 -11.68 -23.86 2.07
N THR A 46 -12.37 -23.24 3.03
CA THR A 46 -13.48 -22.33 2.74
C THR A 46 -12.92 -21.16 1.93
N THR A 47 -13.17 -21.15 0.63
CA THR A 47 -12.69 -20.09 -0.27
C THR A 47 -13.55 -18.83 -0.18
N PHE A 48 -14.81 -18.96 0.24
CA PHE A 48 -15.79 -17.87 0.39
C PHE A 48 -16.75 -18.19 1.54
N PHE A 49 -17.17 -17.16 2.26
CA PHE A 49 -18.30 -17.26 3.17
C PHE A 49 -19.20 -16.03 3.04
N GLU A 50 -20.51 -16.26 3.10
CA GLU A 50 -21.48 -15.17 3.12
C GLU A 50 -21.55 -14.56 4.52
N VAL A 51 -21.57 -13.24 4.60
CA VAL A 51 -21.92 -12.55 5.85
C VAL A 51 -23.42 -12.34 5.85
N ASP A 52 -24.11 -13.04 6.75
CA ASP A 52 -25.56 -13.00 6.84
C ASP A 52 -26.05 -11.75 7.62
N ARG A 53 -27.06 -11.06 7.05
CA ARG A 53 -27.85 -9.91 7.55
C ARG A 53 -27.17 -8.52 7.64
N PRO A 54 -27.93 -7.42 7.45
CA PRO A 54 -27.53 -6.12 7.96
C PRO A 54 -27.41 -6.18 9.50
N ILE A 55 -26.27 -5.76 10.02
CA ILE A 55 -25.96 -5.86 11.46
C ILE A 55 -26.84 -4.86 12.22
N GLN A 56 -27.82 -5.38 12.97
CA GLN A 56 -28.73 -4.56 13.77
C GLN A 56 -27.93 -3.79 14.84
N PRO A 57 -28.06 -2.45 14.93
CA PRO A 57 -27.42 -1.68 15.98
C PRO A 57 -27.84 -2.18 17.37
N PRO A 58 -26.97 -2.11 18.39
CA PRO A 58 -27.35 -2.34 19.77
C PRO A 58 -28.56 -1.48 20.17
N ARG A 59 -29.45 -2.02 21.02
CA ARG A 59 -30.59 -1.26 21.55
C ARG A 59 -30.10 0.01 22.25
N GLY A 60 -30.63 1.17 21.85
CA GLY A 60 -30.25 2.47 22.39
C GLY A 60 -29.16 3.21 21.60
N SER A 61 -28.60 2.58 20.56
CA SER A 61 -27.75 3.28 19.58
C SER A 61 -28.60 4.21 18.70
N VAL A 62 -28.07 5.39 18.40
CA VAL A 62 -28.73 6.38 17.52
C VAL A 62 -27.84 6.61 16.29
N GLY A 63 -28.43 6.45 15.10
CA GLY A 63 -27.73 6.70 13.83
C GLY A 63 -26.92 5.50 13.30
N PRO A 64 -26.22 5.67 12.16
CA PRO A 64 -25.37 4.64 11.56
C PRO A 64 -24.13 4.33 12.43
N CYS A 65 -23.41 3.24 12.10
CA CYS A 65 -22.12 2.92 12.74
C CYS A 65 -21.19 4.13 12.75
N SER A 66 -20.55 4.38 13.90
CA SER A 66 -19.63 5.49 14.11
C SER A 66 -18.23 5.23 13.58
N ALA A 67 -17.76 4.00 13.73
CA ALA A 67 -16.48 3.54 13.23
C ALA A 67 -16.55 2.04 12.95
N LEU A 68 -15.81 1.61 11.95
CA LEU A 68 -15.65 0.22 11.57
C LEU A 68 -14.15 -0.11 11.60
N LEU A 69 -13.76 -1.16 12.31
CA LEU A 69 -12.38 -1.64 12.33
C LEU A 69 -12.36 -3.09 11.87
N LEU A 70 -11.66 -3.35 10.76
CA LEU A 70 -11.36 -4.70 10.32
C LEU A 70 -10.08 -5.14 11.01
N SER A 71 -10.19 -6.16 11.84
CA SER A 71 -9.05 -6.81 12.48
C SER A 71 -8.84 -8.18 11.85
N ASP A 72 -7.60 -8.47 11.47
CA ASP A 72 -7.21 -9.79 11.01
C ASP A 72 -6.08 -10.33 11.90
N SER A 73 -6.06 -11.64 12.12
CA SER A 73 -4.92 -12.32 12.72
C SER A 73 -4.49 -13.48 11.84
N PHE A 74 -3.19 -13.52 11.55
CA PHE A 74 -2.64 -14.42 10.55
C PHE A 74 -1.43 -15.22 11.06
N GLY A 75 -1.26 -16.41 10.50
CA GLY A 75 -0.03 -17.20 10.64
C GLY A 75 0.15 -17.90 11.99
N TYR A 76 -0.93 -18.12 12.76
CA TYR A 76 -0.88 -18.84 14.04
C TYR A 76 -0.26 -20.24 13.90
N THR A 77 1.04 -20.32 14.21
CA THR A 77 1.88 -21.52 14.05
C THR A 77 2.50 -21.97 15.37
N TYR A 78 2.18 -21.30 16.48
CA TYR A 78 2.62 -21.69 17.81
C TYR A 78 2.15 -23.11 18.17
N GLY A 79 3.08 -23.91 18.71
CA GLY A 79 2.81 -25.30 19.11
C GLY A 79 2.70 -26.28 17.94
N ARG A 80 3.00 -25.85 16.70
CA ARG A 80 3.06 -26.69 15.51
C ARG A 80 4.52 -26.93 15.11
N PRO A 81 4.83 -27.97 14.30
CA PRO A 81 6.17 -28.14 13.74
C PRO A 81 6.62 -26.86 13.02
N PRO A 82 7.93 -26.53 13.03
CA PRO A 82 8.45 -25.39 12.30
C PRO A 82 7.98 -25.43 10.85
N ALA A 83 7.29 -24.37 10.44
CA ALA A 83 6.80 -24.20 9.08
C ALA A 83 7.76 -23.29 8.32
N THR A 84 8.21 -23.74 7.15
CA THR A 84 8.92 -22.87 6.20
C THR A 84 7.88 -22.25 5.28
N ALA A 85 7.86 -20.92 5.23
CA ALA A 85 7.01 -20.15 4.32
C ALA A 85 7.71 -18.84 3.99
N PHE A 86 7.44 -18.30 2.81
CA PHE A 86 7.80 -16.93 2.46
C PHE A 86 6.65 -15.99 2.74
N ASP A 87 6.96 -14.70 2.70
CA ASP A 87 5.95 -13.69 2.71
C ASP A 87 5.08 -13.77 1.46
N ARG A 88 3.76 -13.64 1.66
CA ARG A 88 2.73 -13.78 0.63
C ARG A 88 1.79 -12.61 0.72
N ILE A 89 1.38 -12.09 -0.43
CA ILE A 89 0.31 -11.11 -0.49
C ILE A 89 -1.05 -11.78 -0.32
N PHE A 90 -1.95 -11.11 0.39
CA PHE A 90 -3.33 -11.51 0.55
C PHE A 90 -4.27 -10.31 0.49
N GLY A 91 -5.54 -10.59 0.17
CA GLY A 91 -6.60 -9.60 0.07
C GLY A 91 -7.87 -10.06 0.76
N VAL A 92 -8.66 -9.09 1.20
CA VAL A 92 -10.01 -9.26 1.75
C VAL A 92 -10.95 -8.33 1.02
N TRP A 93 -12.02 -8.89 0.44
CA TRP A 93 -13.06 -8.14 -0.26
C TRP A 93 -14.43 -8.38 0.38
N LEU A 94 -15.29 -7.37 0.29
CA LEU A 94 -16.73 -7.46 0.60
C LEU A 94 -17.52 -7.04 -0.63
N SER A 95 -18.35 -7.94 -1.16
CA SER A 95 -19.10 -7.75 -2.40
C SER A 95 -18.21 -7.31 -3.58
N GLY A 96 -16.98 -7.84 -3.62
CA GLY A 96 -15.95 -7.52 -4.61
C GLY A 96 -15.19 -6.21 -4.37
N ALA A 97 -15.53 -5.40 -3.36
CA ALA A 97 -14.80 -4.19 -3.01
C ALA A 97 -13.68 -4.53 -2.01
N GLU A 98 -12.44 -4.13 -2.32
CA GLU A 98 -11.30 -4.49 -1.47
C GLU A 98 -11.32 -3.67 -0.18
N LEU A 99 -11.16 -4.35 0.96
CA LEU A 99 -11.11 -3.72 2.28
C LEU A 99 -9.70 -3.69 2.84
N LEU A 100 -8.89 -4.71 2.54
CA LEU A 100 -7.54 -4.86 3.05
C LEU A 100 -6.67 -5.60 2.03
N ARG A 101 -5.52 -5.00 1.72
CA ARG A 101 -4.35 -5.68 1.14
C ARG A 101 -3.26 -5.78 2.17
N SER A 102 -2.65 -6.95 2.29
CA SER A 102 -1.64 -7.19 3.31
C SER A 102 -0.65 -8.26 2.87
N CYS A 103 0.53 -8.27 3.50
CA CYS A 103 1.57 -9.26 3.31
C CYS A 103 1.75 -10.08 4.59
N THR A 104 1.89 -11.39 4.47
CA THR A 104 2.13 -12.25 5.63
C THR A 104 3.53 -12.03 6.18
N ALA A 105 3.70 -12.17 7.50
CA ALA A 105 5.04 -12.21 8.08
C ALA A 105 5.78 -13.50 7.71
N GLU A 106 7.10 -13.40 7.54
CA GLU A 106 7.95 -14.59 7.50
C GLU A 106 8.00 -15.32 8.86
N PRO A 107 7.82 -16.65 8.88
CA PRO A 107 7.77 -17.45 10.10
C PRO A 107 9.11 -17.49 10.84
N ARG A 108 9.05 -17.78 12.14
CA ARG A 108 10.21 -18.10 12.99
C ARG A 108 10.16 -19.57 13.40
N PRO A 109 11.29 -20.17 13.84
CA PRO A 109 11.29 -21.55 14.32
C PRO A 109 10.30 -21.83 15.46
N ASP A 110 9.99 -20.82 16.29
CA ASP A 110 9.03 -20.90 17.39
C ASP A 110 7.57 -20.61 16.98
N GLY A 111 7.33 -20.29 15.71
CA GLY A 111 6.04 -19.84 15.18
C GLY A 111 5.87 -18.32 15.18
N ILE A 112 4.81 -17.86 14.52
CA ILE A 112 4.40 -16.46 14.45
C ILE A 112 2.92 -16.31 14.80
N LEU A 113 2.55 -15.13 15.27
CA LEU A 113 1.19 -14.63 15.33
C LEU A 113 1.26 -13.13 15.14
N TRP A 114 0.56 -12.61 14.14
CA TRP A 114 0.42 -11.19 13.89
C TRP A 114 -1.03 -10.82 13.83
N SER A 115 -1.33 -9.62 14.30
CA SER A 115 -2.64 -9.00 14.16
C SER A 115 -2.50 -7.65 13.49
N VAL A 116 -3.36 -7.39 12.53
CA VAL A 116 -3.47 -6.11 11.82
C VAL A 116 -4.85 -5.55 12.08
N SER A 117 -4.98 -4.23 12.15
CA SER A 117 -6.29 -3.58 12.17
C SER A 117 -6.30 -2.38 11.24
N ARG A 118 -7.38 -2.22 10.47
CA ARG A 118 -7.58 -1.15 9.51
C ARG A 118 -8.96 -0.53 9.72
N ASP A 119 -9.00 0.81 9.76
CA ASP A 119 -10.27 1.54 9.73
C ASP A 119 -10.93 1.35 8.36
N VAL A 120 -12.14 0.81 8.38
CA VAL A 120 -12.97 0.51 7.20
C VAL A 120 -14.28 1.29 7.24
N THR A 121 -14.36 2.36 8.02
CA THR A 121 -15.58 3.18 8.21
C THR A 121 -16.06 3.76 6.89
N ARG A 122 -15.14 4.11 5.99
CA ARG A 122 -15.47 4.61 4.65
C ARG A 122 -16.29 3.63 3.80
N TYR A 123 -16.27 2.33 4.13
CA TYR A 123 -16.97 1.28 3.39
C TYR A 123 -18.36 0.94 3.97
N ALA A 124 -18.87 1.74 4.91
CA ALA A 124 -20.12 1.46 5.61
C ALA A 124 -21.32 1.19 4.68
N ALA A 125 -21.35 1.79 3.48
CA ALA A 125 -22.39 1.53 2.49
C ALA A 125 -22.48 0.07 2.04
N LEU A 126 -21.37 -0.68 2.04
CA LEU A 126 -21.35 -2.11 1.68
C LEU A 126 -22.05 -2.99 2.71
N LEU A 127 -22.23 -2.50 3.95
CA LEU A 127 -22.89 -3.24 5.04
C LEU A 127 -24.40 -2.96 5.10
N SER A 128 -24.93 -2.17 4.16
CA SER A 128 -26.37 -1.88 4.08
C SER A 128 -27.20 -3.09 3.64
N GLU A 129 -26.59 -4.00 2.88
CA GLU A 129 -27.20 -5.21 2.34
C GLU A 129 -26.28 -6.43 2.60
N PRO A 130 -26.79 -7.67 2.57
CA PRO A 130 -25.97 -8.86 2.60
C PRO A 130 -24.90 -8.85 1.50
N GLY A 131 -23.70 -9.31 1.83
CA GLY A 131 -22.55 -9.28 0.94
C GLY A 131 -21.64 -10.49 1.11
N GLU A 132 -21.04 -10.92 0.00
CA GLU A 132 -20.07 -12.01 -0.03
C GLU A 132 -18.70 -11.51 0.46
N VAL A 133 -18.10 -12.24 1.40
CA VAL A 133 -16.71 -11.98 1.79
C VAL A 133 -15.79 -12.97 1.08
N ALA A 134 -14.82 -12.41 0.36
CA ALA A 134 -13.75 -13.17 -0.28
C ALA A 134 -12.43 -12.91 0.44
N VAL A 135 -11.69 -13.98 0.71
CA VAL A 135 -10.33 -13.90 1.25
C VAL A 135 -9.44 -14.74 0.34
N TYR A 136 -8.38 -14.14 -0.18
CA TYR A 136 -7.41 -14.84 -1.00
C TYR A 136 -6.00 -14.64 -0.48
N LEU A 137 -5.27 -15.75 -0.39
CA LEU A 137 -3.85 -15.82 -0.07
C LEU A 137 -3.18 -16.71 -1.10
N GLY A 138 -2.27 -16.14 -1.90
CA GLY A 138 -1.49 -16.89 -2.90
C GLY A 138 -0.38 -17.74 -2.29
N ASN A 139 -0.73 -18.71 -1.43
CA ASN A 139 0.25 -19.53 -0.73
C ASN A 139 0.67 -20.76 -1.55
N ILE A 140 1.94 -21.15 -1.40
CA ILE A 140 2.50 -22.37 -1.98
C ILE A 140 2.81 -23.31 -0.83
N VAL A 141 2.25 -24.52 -0.88
CA VAL A 141 2.51 -25.58 0.11
C VAL A 141 3.06 -26.81 -0.62
N ASP A 142 4.29 -27.20 -0.32
CA ASP A 142 4.97 -28.36 -0.89
C ASP A 142 5.89 -29.06 0.15
N SER A 143 6.77 -29.96 -0.30
CA SER A 143 7.72 -30.67 0.58
C SER A 143 8.70 -29.75 1.31
N THR A 144 8.79 -28.51 0.86
CA THR A 144 9.77 -27.51 1.24
C THR A 144 9.11 -26.33 1.95
N TYR A 145 7.96 -25.87 1.44
CA TYR A 145 7.08 -24.90 2.06
C TYR A 145 5.94 -25.60 2.77
N THR A 146 6.09 -25.84 4.06
CA THR A 146 5.10 -26.58 4.85
C THR A 146 4.10 -25.67 5.58
N GLY A 147 4.23 -24.35 5.43
CA GLY A 147 3.41 -23.37 6.15
C GLY A 147 1.98 -23.30 5.67
N VAL A 148 1.08 -23.91 6.45
CA VAL A 148 -0.38 -23.68 6.35
C VAL A 148 -0.76 -22.50 7.22
N TYR A 149 -1.32 -21.47 6.61
CA TYR A 149 -1.77 -20.28 7.30
C TYR A 149 -3.22 -20.40 7.78
N HIS A 150 -3.48 -19.86 8.96
CA HIS A 150 -4.82 -19.67 9.50
C HIS A 150 -5.09 -18.17 9.62
N ALA A 151 -6.25 -17.76 9.13
CA ALA A 151 -6.75 -16.39 9.18
C ALA A 151 -7.96 -16.32 10.11
N ASN A 152 -8.12 -15.21 10.82
CA ASN A 152 -9.35 -14.88 11.53
C ASN A 152 -9.68 -13.42 11.30
N LEU A 153 -10.78 -13.19 10.59
CA LEU A 153 -11.28 -11.88 10.25
C LEU A 153 -12.39 -11.46 11.23
N THR A 154 -12.21 -10.31 11.87
CA THR A 154 -13.19 -9.73 12.79
C THR A 154 -13.52 -8.30 12.36
N LEU A 155 -14.81 -8.01 12.19
CA LEU A 155 -15.29 -6.64 11.95
C LEU A 155 -15.84 -6.08 13.26
N HIS A 156 -15.21 -5.03 13.79
CA HIS A 156 -15.67 -4.31 14.97
C HIS A 156 -16.54 -3.12 14.55
N LEU A 157 -17.77 -3.09 15.06
CA LEU A 157 -18.70 -1.98 14.88
C LEU A 157 -18.74 -1.14 16.15
N TYR A 158 -18.46 0.15 16.02
CA TYR A 158 -18.64 1.12 17.08
C TYR A 158 -19.87 1.96 16.76
N PHE A 159 -20.64 2.33 17.78
CA PHE A 159 -21.83 3.17 17.65
C PHE A 159 -21.75 4.32 18.63
N HIS A 160 -22.19 5.51 18.20
CA HIS A 160 -22.32 6.63 19.11
C HIS A 160 -23.59 6.48 19.97
N SER A 161 -23.48 6.80 21.25
CA SER A 161 -24.63 6.93 22.15
C SER A 161 -25.45 8.20 21.91
N THR A 162 -24.85 9.19 21.24
CA THR A 162 -25.43 10.52 20.95
C THR A 162 -24.92 11.03 19.61
N THR A 163 -25.75 11.76 18.85
CA THR A 163 -25.32 12.36 17.57
C THR A 163 -24.09 13.24 17.77
N PRO A 164 -22.97 13.00 17.05
CA PRO A 164 -21.80 13.87 17.13
C PRO A 164 -22.15 15.29 16.72
N SER A 165 -21.57 16.27 17.41
CA SER A 165 -21.69 17.70 17.08
C SER A 165 -20.30 18.30 16.90
N PRO A 166 -19.94 18.78 15.69
CA PRO A 166 -20.73 18.77 14.45
C PRO A 166 -20.92 17.34 13.88
N PRO A 167 -21.94 17.12 13.02
CA PRO A 167 -22.11 15.84 12.33
C PRO A 167 -20.85 15.51 11.51
N PRO A 168 -20.40 14.24 11.48
CA PRO A 168 -19.31 13.85 10.59
C PRO A 168 -19.70 14.10 9.12
N LEU A 169 -18.69 14.32 8.28
CA LEU A 169 -18.89 14.38 6.83
C LEU A 169 -19.53 13.05 6.37
N PRO A 170 -20.54 13.11 5.47
CA PRO A 170 -21.20 11.90 5.02
C PRO A 170 -20.21 11.00 4.25
N HIS A 171 -20.21 9.71 4.57
CA HIS A 171 -19.56 8.69 3.74
C HIS A 171 -20.27 8.55 2.39
N ALA A 172 -19.67 7.84 1.45
CA ALA A 172 -20.32 7.54 0.18
C ALA A 172 -21.61 6.73 0.41
N ASP A 173 -22.63 6.99 -0.40
CA ASP A 173 -23.93 6.29 -0.35
C ASP A 173 -23.90 4.97 -1.12
N LEU A 174 -22.98 4.85 -2.09
CA LEU A 174 -22.79 3.67 -2.92
C LEU A 174 -21.30 3.45 -3.19
N ILE A 175 -20.87 2.20 -3.15
CA ILE A 175 -19.50 1.79 -3.50
C ILE A 175 -19.60 0.76 -4.61
N LEU A 176 -19.00 1.06 -5.75
CA LEU A 176 -18.93 0.15 -6.89
C LEU A 176 -17.51 -0.44 -6.98
N PRO A 177 -17.35 -1.77 -6.90
CA PRO A 177 -16.04 -2.40 -7.02
C PRO A 177 -15.54 -2.38 -8.46
N ILE A 178 -14.25 -2.08 -8.63
CA ILE A 178 -13.50 -2.15 -9.89
C ILE A 178 -12.47 -3.26 -9.75
N SER A 179 -12.96 -4.48 -9.66
CA SER A 179 -12.20 -5.72 -9.46
C SER A 179 -12.65 -6.82 -10.45
N ARG A 180 -11.97 -7.96 -10.47
CA ARG A 180 -12.41 -9.18 -11.15
C ARG A 180 -13.60 -9.80 -10.43
N SER A 181 -14.48 -10.41 -11.21
CA SER A 181 -15.67 -11.10 -10.68
C SER A 181 -15.35 -12.57 -10.40
N LEU A 182 -15.99 -13.12 -9.35
CA LEU A 182 -15.93 -14.54 -9.01
C LEU A 182 -16.76 -15.40 -9.99
N PRO A 183 -16.52 -16.74 -10.04
CA PRO A 183 -15.52 -17.51 -9.30
C PRO A 183 -14.10 -17.34 -9.86
N LEU A 184 -13.11 -17.31 -8.97
CA LEU A 184 -11.68 -17.24 -9.31
C LEU A 184 -10.90 -18.24 -8.45
N ASN A 185 -9.83 -18.80 -9.01
CA ASN A 185 -8.79 -19.49 -8.24
C ASN A 185 -7.63 -18.52 -7.94
N ASP A 186 -7.96 -17.27 -7.62
CA ASP A 186 -7.04 -16.14 -7.47
C ASP A 186 -7.73 -15.01 -6.70
N GLY A 187 -6.99 -13.96 -6.36
CA GLY A 187 -7.55 -12.72 -5.81
C GLY A 187 -8.40 -11.96 -6.82
N GLN A 188 -9.29 -11.09 -6.32
CA GLN A 188 -10.16 -10.28 -7.19
C GLN A 188 -9.44 -9.08 -7.82
N TRP A 189 -8.17 -8.83 -7.53
CA TRP A 189 -7.38 -7.81 -8.22
C TRP A 189 -7.07 -8.18 -9.68
N PHE A 190 -6.91 -7.18 -10.53
CA PHE A 190 -6.28 -7.37 -11.85
C PHE A 190 -4.78 -7.59 -11.71
N ALA A 191 -4.17 -8.33 -12.65
CA ALA A 191 -2.75 -8.58 -12.68
C ALA A 191 -2.13 -8.06 -13.99
N ILE A 192 -1.53 -6.88 -13.95
CA ILE A 192 -0.83 -6.28 -15.09
C ILE A 192 0.50 -7.00 -15.30
N GLN A 193 0.70 -7.53 -16.51
CA GLN A 193 1.82 -8.41 -16.84
C GLN A 193 3.02 -7.70 -17.47
N ASN A 194 2.84 -6.49 -17.99
CA ASN A 194 3.90 -5.66 -18.58
C ASN A 194 3.35 -4.26 -18.90
N SER A 195 4.21 -3.38 -19.43
CA SER A 195 3.87 -2.00 -19.78
C SER A 195 2.83 -1.80 -20.88
N ALA A 196 2.55 -2.81 -21.71
CA ALA A 196 1.51 -2.75 -22.75
C ALA A 196 0.15 -3.30 -22.27
N ASP A 197 0.12 -3.97 -21.12
CA ASP A 197 -1.08 -4.57 -20.56
C ASP A 197 -1.96 -3.51 -19.88
N VAL A 198 -3.23 -3.49 -20.25
CA VAL A 198 -4.24 -2.57 -19.73
C VAL A 198 -5.42 -3.40 -19.23
N GLN A 199 -5.71 -3.27 -17.95
CA GLN A 199 -6.80 -3.98 -17.30
C GLN A 199 -7.93 -3.00 -17.00
N SER A 200 -9.18 -3.41 -17.18
CA SER A 200 -10.31 -2.51 -16.97
C SER A 200 -11.61 -3.19 -16.56
N ARG A 201 -12.54 -2.39 -16.04
CA ARG A 201 -13.92 -2.79 -15.78
C ARG A 201 -14.88 -1.72 -16.30
N LYS A 202 -15.99 -2.18 -16.89
CA LYS A 202 -17.10 -1.31 -17.29
C LYS A 202 -18.10 -1.17 -16.16
N LEU A 203 -18.50 0.07 -15.86
CA LEU A 203 -19.49 0.38 -14.82
C LEU A 203 -20.36 1.54 -15.27
N ALA A 204 -21.65 1.48 -14.96
CA ALA A 204 -22.55 2.62 -15.09
C ALA A 204 -22.62 3.39 -13.77
N ILE A 205 -22.57 4.72 -13.83
CA ILE A 205 -22.74 5.59 -12.66
C ILE A 205 -24.22 6.02 -12.56
N PRO A 206 -24.85 5.95 -11.38
CA PRO A 206 -26.19 6.47 -11.17
C PRO A 206 -26.32 7.93 -11.61
N SER A 207 -27.42 8.25 -12.30
CA SER A 207 -27.61 9.58 -12.88
C SER A 207 -27.81 10.70 -11.85
N ASN A 208 -28.00 10.37 -10.57
CA ASN A 208 -28.15 11.32 -9.46
C ASN A 208 -26.87 11.47 -8.62
N THR A 209 -25.72 10.96 -9.06
CA THR A 209 -24.44 11.18 -8.37
C THR A 209 -24.04 12.66 -8.38
N TYR A 210 -23.53 13.18 -7.27
CA TYR A 210 -22.98 14.55 -7.20
C TYR A 210 -21.51 14.63 -6.80
N ARG A 211 -20.92 13.53 -6.31
CA ARG A 211 -19.49 13.39 -6.02
C ARG A 211 -19.04 11.96 -6.31
N ALA A 212 -17.84 11.81 -6.82
CA ALA A 212 -17.24 10.51 -7.09
C ALA A 212 -15.73 10.50 -6.81
N VAL A 213 -15.27 9.53 -6.02
CA VAL A 213 -13.85 9.34 -5.67
C VAL A 213 -13.44 7.91 -5.94
N LEU A 214 -12.36 7.71 -6.69
CA LEU A 214 -11.72 6.41 -6.90
C LEU A 214 -10.68 6.19 -5.81
N GLU A 215 -10.79 5.10 -5.07
CA GLU A 215 -9.73 4.60 -4.19
C GLU A 215 -9.01 3.44 -4.87
N VAL A 216 -7.73 3.61 -5.17
CA VAL A 216 -6.91 2.61 -5.89
C VAL A 216 -6.02 1.84 -4.92
N PHE A 217 -5.99 0.52 -5.07
CA PHE A 217 -5.09 -0.38 -4.35
C PHE A 217 -4.03 -0.87 -5.32
N VAL A 218 -2.77 -0.88 -4.89
CA VAL A 218 -1.64 -1.33 -5.72
C VAL A 218 -0.64 -2.12 -4.90
N SER A 219 -0.14 -3.20 -5.48
CA SER A 219 1.03 -3.93 -4.99
C SER A 219 1.83 -4.48 -6.18
N PHE A 220 3.15 -4.46 -6.06
CA PHE A 220 4.09 -4.88 -7.10
C PHE A 220 4.86 -6.11 -6.61
N HIS A 221 5.11 -7.08 -7.48
CA HIS A 221 5.65 -8.40 -7.15
C HIS A 221 6.65 -8.85 -8.23
N SER A 222 7.22 -10.05 -8.06
CA SER A 222 8.10 -10.68 -9.05
C SER A 222 9.26 -9.75 -9.44
N SER A 223 9.55 -9.59 -10.73
CA SER A 223 10.62 -8.75 -11.26
C SER A 223 10.51 -7.27 -10.87
N ASP A 224 9.33 -6.82 -10.47
CA ASP A 224 9.09 -5.45 -10.00
C ASP A 224 8.96 -5.35 -8.48
N GLU A 225 9.17 -6.40 -7.68
CA GLU A 225 9.20 -6.28 -6.21
C GLU A 225 10.22 -5.22 -5.73
N PHE A 226 11.34 -5.12 -6.43
CA PHE A 226 12.42 -4.17 -6.15
C PHE A 226 12.64 -3.16 -7.29
N TRP A 227 11.58 -2.78 -8.02
CA TRP A 227 11.67 -1.94 -9.23
C TRP A 227 12.53 -0.68 -9.07
N TYR A 228 12.60 -0.09 -7.87
CA TYR A 228 13.39 1.09 -7.52
C TYR A 228 14.91 0.86 -7.54
N THR A 229 15.35 -0.39 -7.71
CA THR A 229 16.75 -0.83 -7.85
C THR A 229 17.09 -1.22 -9.29
N ASN A 230 16.10 -1.29 -10.18
CA ASN A 230 16.30 -1.81 -11.53
C ASN A 230 17.15 -0.84 -12.38
N PRO A 231 18.19 -1.31 -13.06
CA PRO A 231 18.95 -0.49 -13.98
C PRO A 231 18.20 -0.31 -15.33
N PRO A 232 18.63 0.66 -16.16
CA PRO A 232 18.16 0.78 -17.54
C PRO A 232 18.56 -0.44 -18.41
N ASN A 233 17.77 -0.72 -19.45
CA ASN A 233 18.02 -1.88 -20.33
C ASN A 233 19.37 -1.80 -21.06
N GLU A 234 19.83 -0.60 -21.42
CA GLU A 234 21.15 -0.38 -22.04
C GLU A 234 22.32 -0.86 -21.17
N TYR A 235 22.21 -0.76 -19.85
CA TYR A 235 23.22 -1.28 -18.92
C TYR A 235 23.21 -2.80 -18.88
N ILE A 236 22.02 -3.39 -18.91
CA ILE A 236 21.83 -4.85 -18.93
C ILE A 236 22.41 -5.44 -20.22
N GLU A 237 22.10 -4.83 -21.37
CA GLU A 237 22.58 -5.25 -22.69
C GLU A 237 24.11 -5.13 -22.78
N ALA A 238 24.68 -3.99 -22.36
CA ALA A 238 26.12 -3.76 -22.42
C ALA A 238 26.94 -4.73 -21.54
N ASN A 239 26.34 -5.28 -20.48
CA ASN A 239 27.00 -6.18 -19.53
C ASN A 239 26.49 -7.64 -19.61
N ASN A 240 25.64 -7.99 -20.57
CA ASN A 240 25.05 -9.32 -20.74
C ASN A 240 24.30 -9.85 -19.49
N LEU A 241 23.58 -8.98 -18.77
CA LEU A 241 22.91 -9.29 -17.50
C LEU A 241 21.46 -9.79 -17.68
N SER A 242 21.25 -10.79 -18.52
CA SER A 242 19.90 -11.24 -18.93
C SER A 242 18.95 -11.67 -17.78
N SER A 243 19.47 -11.93 -16.58
CA SER A 243 18.68 -12.30 -15.38
C SER A 243 18.33 -11.11 -14.48
N VAL A 244 18.82 -9.90 -14.76
CA VAL A 244 18.55 -8.70 -13.95
C VAL A 244 17.28 -8.02 -14.47
N PRO A 245 16.28 -7.77 -13.61
CA PRO A 245 15.10 -7.00 -13.98
C PRO A 245 15.46 -5.60 -14.48
N GLY A 246 14.95 -5.24 -15.66
CA GLY A 246 15.24 -3.97 -16.32
C GLY A 246 14.15 -2.92 -16.16
N ASN A 247 13.97 -2.15 -17.24
CA ASN A 247 13.01 -1.04 -17.39
C ASN A 247 13.25 0.15 -16.44
N GLY A 248 14.42 0.25 -15.83
CA GLY A 248 14.81 1.37 -14.98
C GLY A 248 13.97 1.52 -13.71
N ALA A 249 14.34 2.50 -12.90
CA ALA A 249 13.80 2.69 -11.55
C ALA A 249 12.59 3.62 -11.50
N PHE A 250 11.64 3.54 -12.43
CA PHE A 250 10.41 4.35 -12.36
C PHE A 250 9.19 3.58 -12.86
N ARG A 251 8.11 3.65 -12.07
CA ARG A 251 6.81 3.03 -12.34
C ARG A 251 5.71 4.04 -12.01
N GLU A 252 4.73 4.17 -12.90
CA GLU A 252 3.55 5.02 -12.70
C GLU A 252 2.31 4.18 -13.00
N VAL A 253 1.39 4.07 -12.04
CA VAL A 253 0.05 3.54 -12.33
C VAL A 253 -0.77 4.66 -12.96
N ILE A 254 -1.25 4.44 -14.17
CA ILE A 254 -2.13 5.36 -14.89
C ILE A 254 -3.57 4.90 -14.69
N VAL A 255 -4.43 5.81 -14.22
CA VAL A 255 -5.86 5.56 -14.03
C VAL A 255 -6.66 6.29 -15.11
N LYS A 256 -7.42 5.53 -15.90
CA LYS A 256 -8.21 6.05 -17.01
C LYS A 256 -9.70 5.85 -16.78
N VAL A 257 -10.49 6.82 -17.22
CA VAL A 257 -11.93 6.66 -17.42
C VAL A 257 -12.23 6.99 -18.88
N ASP A 258 -12.73 5.99 -19.58
CA ASP A 258 -12.75 5.92 -21.03
C ASP A 258 -11.35 6.23 -21.59
N ASP A 259 -11.20 7.30 -22.38
CA ASP A 259 -9.93 7.70 -22.98
C ASP A 259 -9.15 8.75 -22.16
N ASN A 260 -9.71 9.25 -21.05
CA ASN A 260 -9.10 10.32 -20.25
C ASN A 260 -8.29 9.77 -19.09
N VAL A 261 -7.08 10.30 -18.86
CA VAL A 261 -6.30 9.99 -17.65
C VAL A 261 -6.83 10.85 -16.51
N VAL A 262 -7.63 10.25 -15.64
CA VAL A 262 -8.27 10.97 -14.52
C VAL A 262 -7.36 11.14 -13.32
N GLY A 263 -6.28 10.35 -13.25
CA GLY A 263 -5.25 10.48 -12.23
C GLY A 263 -4.10 9.48 -12.42
N ALA A 264 -3.13 9.57 -11.51
CA ALA A 264 -1.99 8.67 -11.45
C ALA A 264 -1.67 8.29 -9.99
N VAL A 265 -1.01 7.13 -9.81
CA VAL A 265 -0.49 6.68 -8.52
C VAL A 265 0.98 6.36 -8.66
N TRP A 266 1.79 7.04 -7.84
CA TRP A 266 3.20 6.72 -7.63
C TRP A 266 3.32 6.10 -6.24
N PRO A 267 3.34 4.76 -6.15
CA PRO A 267 3.12 4.10 -4.88
C PRO A 267 4.28 4.34 -3.91
N PHE A 268 3.96 4.43 -2.63
CA PHE A 268 4.95 4.26 -1.57
C PHE A 268 5.70 2.94 -1.77
N THR A 269 7.02 2.98 -1.67
CA THR A 269 7.88 1.79 -1.83
C THR A 269 7.80 0.92 -0.58
N VAL A 270 6.71 0.16 -0.48
CA VAL A 270 6.55 -0.88 0.54
C VAL A 270 7.65 -1.92 0.35
N ILE A 271 8.36 -2.23 1.44
CA ILE A 271 9.28 -3.36 1.47
C ILE A 271 8.57 -4.48 2.24
N TYR A 272 8.31 -5.60 1.57
CA TYR A 272 7.64 -6.74 2.18
C TYR A 272 8.54 -7.45 3.20
N THR A 273 7.97 -8.40 3.95
CA THR A 273 8.66 -8.94 5.14
C THR A 273 9.81 -9.87 4.80
N GLY A 274 9.94 -10.30 3.54
CA GLY A 274 11.11 -10.98 2.99
C GLY A 274 12.08 -10.09 2.22
N GLY A 275 11.69 -8.85 1.90
CA GLY A 275 12.40 -8.00 0.95
C GLY A 275 13.74 -7.47 1.46
N VAL A 276 14.72 -7.34 0.54
CA VAL A 276 16.10 -6.86 0.76
C VAL A 276 16.91 -7.70 1.75
N ASN A 277 16.51 -7.74 3.02
CA ASN A 277 17.08 -8.58 4.05
C ASN A 277 15.98 -8.95 5.06
N PRO A 278 15.53 -10.22 5.10
CA PRO A 278 14.39 -10.66 5.89
C PRO A 278 14.61 -10.56 7.42
N LEU A 279 15.86 -10.37 7.87
CA LEU A 279 16.20 -10.20 9.28
C LEU A 279 15.85 -8.79 9.80
N LEU A 280 15.61 -7.82 8.91
CA LEU A 280 15.29 -6.43 9.27
C LEU A 280 13.84 -6.26 9.76
N TRP A 281 12.95 -7.17 9.35
CA TRP A 281 11.50 -6.96 9.43
C TRP A 281 10.82 -7.68 10.59
N ARG A 282 11.59 -8.15 11.57
CA ARG A 282 11.06 -8.90 12.71
C ARG A 282 11.70 -8.45 14.02
N PRO A 283 10.91 -8.03 15.04
CA PRO A 283 9.45 -7.99 15.12
C PRO A 283 8.85 -6.64 14.71
N ILE A 284 9.53 -5.82 13.91
CA ILE A 284 8.99 -4.58 13.36
C ILE A 284 9.01 -4.71 11.85
N THR A 285 7.83 -4.82 11.23
CA THR A 285 7.73 -5.03 9.78
C THR A 285 7.90 -3.74 9.00
N GLY A 286 8.21 -3.83 7.71
CA GLY A 286 8.32 -2.66 6.83
C GLY A 286 7.04 -1.81 6.85
N ILE A 287 7.18 -0.47 6.82
CA ILE A 287 6.02 0.44 6.76
C ILE A 287 5.06 -0.01 5.64
N GLY A 288 3.78 -0.13 5.96
CA GLY A 288 2.74 -0.50 4.98
C GLY A 288 2.70 -1.98 4.57
N SER A 289 3.67 -2.82 4.95
CA SER A 289 3.69 -4.24 4.54
C SER A 289 2.46 -5.02 5.01
N PHE A 290 1.95 -4.71 6.19
CA PHE A 290 0.77 -5.35 6.78
C PHE A 290 -0.55 -4.64 6.46
N ASN A 291 -0.50 -3.39 6.04
CA ASN A 291 -1.66 -2.59 5.66
C ASN A 291 -1.22 -1.68 4.53
N LEU A 292 -1.34 -2.18 3.29
CA LEU A 292 -0.79 -1.45 2.14
C LEU A 292 -1.58 -0.14 1.93
N PRO A 293 -0.89 0.95 1.56
CA PRO A 293 -1.54 2.22 1.29
C PRO A 293 -2.53 2.14 0.12
N THR A 294 -3.58 2.96 0.19
CA THR A 294 -4.51 3.23 -0.92
C THR A 294 -4.43 4.69 -1.34
N TYR A 295 -4.90 4.99 -2.55
CA TYR A 295 -4.71 6.29 -3.19
C TYR A 295 -6.02 6.81 -3.74
N ASP A 296 -6.45 7.97 -3.25
CA ASP A 296 -7.71 8.60 -3.64
C ASP A 296 -7.52 9.54 -4.85
N ILE A 297 -8.44 9.45 -5.82
CA ILE A 297 -8.52 10.29 -7.01
C ILE A 297 -9.94 10.82 -7.12
N ASP A 298 -10.14 12.14 -7.00
CA ASP A 298 -11.47 12.75 -7.11
C ASP A 298 -11.82 12.96 -8.59
N ILE A 299 -12.80 12.18 -9.06
CA ILE A 299 -13.26 12.23 -10.46
C ILE A 299 -14.54 13.05 -10.62
N THR A 300 -14.98 13.76 -9.58
CA THR A 300 -16.16 14.65 -9.61
C THR A 300 -16.16 15.62 -10.80
N PRO A 301 -15.03 16.25 -11.20
CA PRO A 301 -15.00 17.10 -12.39
C PRO A 301 -15.45 16.43 -13.70
N PHE A 302 -15.35 15.10 -13.79
CA PHE A 302 -15.73 14.33 -14.98
C PHE A 302 -17.19 13.86 -14.97
N LEU A 303 -17.92 13.98 -13.86
CA LEU A 303 -19.27 13.43 -13.72
C LEU A 303 -20.25 13.88 -14.81
N GLY A 304 -20.11 15.10 -15.33
CA GLY A 304 -20.92 15.57 -16.46
C GLY A 304 -20.90 14.68 -17.70
N LYS A 305 -19.82 13.90 -17.89
CA LYS A 305 -19.67 12.92 -18.98
C LYS A 305 -20.06 11.49 -18.58
N LEU A 306 -20.14 11.19 -17.28
CA LEU A 306 -20.27 9.83 -16.75
C LEU A 306 -21.69 9.47 -16.27
N MET A 307 -22.55 10.48 -16.14
CA MET A 307 -23.93 10.33 -15.63
C MET A 307 -24.97 10.25 -16.77
N ASP A 308 -24.60 9.62 -17.89
CA ASP A 308 -25.45 9.47 -19.06
C ASP A 308 -26.29 8.16 -19.05
N GLY A 309 -26.11 7.34 -18.02
CA GLY A 309 -26.79 6.06 -17.81
C GLY A 309 -26.16 4.90 -18.58
N LYS A 310 -25.03 5.10 -19.26
CA LYS A 310 -24.26 4.04 -19.93
C LYS A 310 -23.11 3.57 -19.06
N GLU A 311 -22.53 2.46 -19.47
CA GLU A 311 -21.28 1.98 -18.88
C GLU A 311 -20.07 2.75 -19.43
N HIS A 312 -19.18 3.10 -18.52
CA HIS A 312 -17.88 3.73 -18.79
C HIS A 312 -16.74 2.79 -18.41
N ASN A 313 -15.63 2.86 -19.14
CA ASN A 313 -14.49 1.97 -18.92
C ASN A 313 -13.50 2.56 -17.91
N PHE A 314 -13.37 1.93 -16.75
CA PHE A 314 -12.36 2.27 -15.74
C PHE A 314 -11.13 1.39 -15.93
N GLY A 315 -10.03 1.97 -16.40
CA GLY A 315 -8.83 1.25 -16.81
C GLY A 315 -7.58 1.60 -16.00
N PHE A 316 -6.69 0.62 -15.90
CA PHE A 316 -5.40 0.72 -15.21
C PHE A 316 -4.29 0.20 -16.12
N ALA A 317 -3.17 0.91 -16.13
CA ALA A 317 -1.93 0.51 -16.80
C ALA A 317 -0.75 0.92 -15.93
N VAL A 318 0.42 0.29 -16.10
CA VAL A 318 1.63 0.68 -15.36
C VAL A 318 2.77 0.97 -16.32
N THR A 319 3.25 2.21 -16.31
CA THR A 319 4.40 2.65 -17.12
C THR A 319 5.64 1.87 -16.72
N ASN A 320 6.38 1.38 -17.72
CA ASN A 320 7.61 0.58 -17.57
C ASN A 320 7.45 -0.74 -16.79
N ALA A 321 6.22 -1.20 -16.54
CA ALA A 321 6.00 -2.41 -15.78
C ALA A 321 6.66 -3.65 -16.38
N LEU A 322 7.20 -4.45 -15.47
CA LEU A 322 7.42 -5.87 -15.63
C LEU A 322 6.20 -6.64 -15.11
N ASP A 323 6.34 -7.94 -14.91
CA ASP A 323 5.24 -8.82 -14.54
C ASP A 323 4.72 -8.58 -13.12
N MET A 324 3.44 -8.92 -12.92
CA MET A 324 2.79 -9.09 -11.60
C MET A 324 2.56 -7.81 -10.79
N TRP A 325 1.87 -6.83 -11.41
CA TRP A 325 1.26 -5.70 -10.68
C TRP A 325 -0.20 -5.98 -10.36
N TYR A 326 -0.52 -6.10 -9.08
CA TYR A 326 -1.91 -6.26 -8.63
C TYR A 326 -2.58 -4.92 -8.40
N ILE A 327 -3.67 -4.67 -9.13
CA ILE A 327 -4.42 -3.41 -9.10
C ILE A 327 -5.92 -3.68 -9.10
N ASP A 328 -6.64 -2.95 -8.26
CA ASP A 328 -8.10 -2.79 -8.31
C ASP A 328 -8.47 -1.46 -7.64
N ALA A 329 -9.75 -1.13 -7.65
CA ALA A 329 -10.22 0.10 -7.03
C ALA A 329 -11.65 -0.02 -6.49
N ASN A 330 -12.00 0.89 -5.59
CA ASN A 330 -13.36 1.11 -5.14
C ASN A 330 -13.83 2.50 -5.60
N LEU A 331 -14.94 2.57 -6.32
CA LEU A 331 -15.56 3.82 -6.73
C LEU A 331 -16.60 4.24 -5.69
N HIS A 332 -16.25 5.24 -4.89
CA HIS A 332 -17.08 5.85 -3.85
C HIS A 332 -17.97 6.93 -4.46
N LEU A 333 -19.29 6.80 -4.32
CA LEU A 333 -20.28 7.68 -4.93
C LEU A 333 -21.20 8.31 -3.88
N TRP A 334 -21.40 9.63 -3.96
CA TRP A 334 -22.42 10.35 -3.18
C TRP A 334 -23.60 10.69 -4.08
N LEU A 335 -24.80 10.35 -3.63
CA LEU A 335 -26.04 10.39 -4.40
C LEU A 335 -26.98 11.48 -3.88
N ASP A 336 -27.59 12.21 -4.80
CA ASP A 336 -28.63 13.17 -4.46
C ASP A 336 -29.95 12.42 -4.25
N HIS A 337 -30.39 12.32 -2.99
CA HIS A 337 -31.65 11.66 -2.65
C HIS A 337 -32.89 12.51 -2.95
N LYS A 338 -32.74 13.81 -3.21
CA LYS A 338 -33.84 14.73 -3.53
C LYS A 338 -34.04 14.93 -5.02
N SER A 339 -33.06 14.56 -5.85
CA SER A 339 -33.16 14.59 -7.31
C SER A 339 -32.99 13.22 -7.93
N LYS A 340 -33.77 12.93 -8.98
CA LYS A 340 -33.60 11.71 -9.79
C LYS A 340 -32.40 11.81 -10.74
N LYS A 341 -31.93 13.02 -11.02
CA LYS A 341 -30.84 13.28 -11.96
C LYS A 341 -30.07 14.54 -11.58
N THR A 342 -28.76 14.47 -11.72
CA THR A 342 -27.84 15.62 -11.67
C THR A 342 -27.36 15.92 -13.09
N VAL A 343 -26.91 17.16 -13.30
CA VAL A 343 -26.36 17.60 -14.58
C VAL A 343 -24.99 18.20 -14.33
N GLY A 344 -24.05 18.00 -15.23
CA GLY A 344 -22.73 18.57 -15.07
C GLY A 344 -22.00 18.78 -16.39
N SER A 345 -20.85 19.42 -16.31
CA SER A 345 -19.94 19.54 -17.44
C SER A 345 -18.50 19.65 -16.95
N LEU A 346 -17.59 19.06 -17.72
CA LEU A 346 -16.16 19.33 -17.61
C LEU A 346 -15.87 20.69 -18.26
N ILE A 347 -15.11 21.54 -17.58
CA ILE A 347 -14.72 22.89 -18.03
C ILE A 347 -13.30 22.85 -18.60
N SER A 348 -12.36 22.29 -17.85
CA SER A 348 -10.95 22.20 -18.25
C SER A 348 -10.33 20.90 -17.76
N TYR A 349 -9.37 20.41 -18.51
CA TYR A 349 -8.65 19.18 -18.23
C TYR A 349 -7.24 19.28 -18.81
N ASP A 350 -6.24 18.95 -17.99
CA ASP A 350 -4.84 18.81 -18.37
C ASP A 350 -4.26 17.55 -17.72
N ALA A 351 -3.43 16.84 -18.49
CA ALA A 351 -2.75 15.64 -18.02
C ALA A 351 -1.38 15.56 -18.71
N THR A 352 -0.37 16.14 -18.09
CA THR A 352 1.00 16.22 -18.62
C THR A 352 1.96 15.37 -17.80
N SER A 353 2.94 14.76 -18.48
CA SER A 353 3.97 13.93 -17.86
C SER A 353 5.32 14.12 -18.53
N SER A 354 6.40 13.98 -17.77
CA SER A 354 7.75 13.89 -18.31
C SER A 354 8.57 12.87 -17.52
N ALA A 355 9.48 12.18 -18.19
CA ALA A 355 10.42 11.27 -17.56
C ALA A 355 11.76 11.33 -18.30
N ASN A 356 12.85 11.25 -17.55
CA ASN A 356 14.21 11.27 -18.07
C ASN A 356 15.10 10.33 -17.25
N VAL A 357 16.03 9.66 -17.92
CA VAL A 357 17.06 8.83 -17.29
C VAL A 357 18.42 9.32 -17.79
N ASP A 358 19.30 9.68 -16.87
CA ASP A 358 20.72 9.96 -17.14
C ASP A 358 21.55 8.75 -16.68
N SER A 359 22.25 8.12 -17.62
CA SER A 359 22.98 6.88 -17.42
C SER A 359 24.47 7.07 -17.70
N GLN A 360 25.31 6.70 -16.72
CA GLN A 360 26.76 6.79 -16.84
C GLN A 360 27.38 5.54 -16.22
N PHE A 361 28.01 4.68 -17.02
CA PHE A 361 28.57 3.43 -16.53
C PHE A 361 29.79 2.97 -17.34
N SER A 362 30.61 2.12 -16.71
CA SER A 362 31.77 1.45 -17.31
C SER A 362 31.86 0.04 -16.73
N GLY A 363 31.54 -0.96 -17.54
CA GLY A 363 31.33 -2.31 -17.05
C GLY A 363 30.17 -2.35 -16.03
N LEU A 364 30.39 -3.04 -14.91
CA LEU A 364 29.39 -3.22 -13.84
C LEU A 364 29.28 -2.05 -12.86
N ASP A 365 30.15 -1.05 -12.97
CA ASP A 365 30.09 0.15 -12.13
C ASP A 365 29.41 1.28 -12.89
N GLY A 366 28.48 1.97 -12.24
CA GLY A 366 27.67 2.99 -12.91
C GLY A 366 26.75 3.76 -12.00
N ARG A 367 26.21 4.85 -12.52
CA ARG A 367 25.26 5.73 -11.88
C ARG A 367 24.11 6.01 -12.84
N PHE A 368 22.90 5.78 -12.36
CA PHE A 368 21.65 6.00 -13.08
C PHE A 368 20.80 6.99 -12.30
N VAL A 369 20.45 8.11 -12.91
CA VAL A 369 19.59 9.12 -12.31
C VAL A 369 18.29 9.21 -13.09
N THR A 370 17.21 8.69 -12.50
CA THR A 370 15.86 8.80 -13.07
C THR A 370 15.13 9.98 -12.45
N SER A 371 14.53 10.83 -13.27
CA SER A 371 13.66 11.93 -12.82
C SER A 371 12.36 11.91 -13.61
N ALA A 372 11.23 12.12 -12.93
CA ALA A 372 9.94 12.20 -13.59
C ALA A 372 9.04 13.25 -12.93
N SER A 373 8.09 13.77 -13.69
CA SER A 373 7.03 14.66 -13.21
C SER A 373 5.70 14.31 -13.85
N ARG A 374 4.62 14.52 -13.09
CA ARG A 374 3.25 14.35 -13.56
C ARG A 374 2.40 15.49 -13.03
N HIS A 375 1.55 16.05 -13.89
CA HIS A 375 0.48 16.95 -13.50
C HIS A 375 -0.83 16.46 -14.09
N VAL A 376 -1.86 16.37 -13.26
CA VAL A 376 -3.23 16.13 -13.67
C VAL A 376 -4.08 17.22 -13.03
N SER A 377 -4.93 17.87 -13.80
CA SER A 377 -5.85 18.89 -13.30
C SER A 377 -7.16 18.83 -14.06
N ALA A 378 -8.28 18.85 -13.35
CA ALA A 378 -9.60 18.86 -13.96
C ALA A 378 -10.52 19.79 -13.18
N THR A 379 -11.25 20.64 -13.89
CA THR A 379 -12.30 21.48 -13.34
C THR A 379 -13.60 21.16 -14.03
N GLY A 380 -14.66 20.94 -13.25
CA GLY A 380 -16.00 20.69 -13.75
C GLY A 380 -17.04 21.21 -12.77
N TRP A 381 -18.30 21.17 -13.16
CA TRP A 381 -19.41 21.50 -12.26
C TRP A 381 -20.48 20.42 -12.30
N VAL A 382 -21.16 20.25 -11.17
CA VAL A 382 -22.34 19.40 -11.03
C VAL A 382 -23.44 20.20 -10.33
N GLU A 383 -24.64 20.14 -10.89
CA GLU A 383 -25.86 20.73 -10.37
C GLU A 383 -26.76 19.63 -9.80
N SER A 384 -27.10 19.79 -8.52
CA SER A 384 -27.92 18.89 -7.73
C SER A 384 -28.93 19.68 -6.90
N SER A 385 -29.69 19.01 -6.04
CA SER A 385 -30.57 19.65 -5.06
C SER A 385 -29.82 20.53 -4.04
N HIS A 386 -28.50 20.38 -3.93
CA HIS A 386 -27.61 21.23 -3.12
C HIS A 386 -27.12 22.48 -3.86
N GLY A 387 -27.56 22.69 -5.10
CA GLY A 387 -27.12 23.76 -5.98
C GLY A 387 -26.03 23.32 -6.94
N LYS A 388 -25.46 24.32 -7.64
CA LYS A 388 -24.41 24.13 -8.64
C LYS A 388 -23.04 24.27 -7.98
N VAL A 389 -22.35 23.14 -7.84
CA VAL A 389 -21.01 23.05 -7.24
C VAL A 389 -19.97 22.92 -8.34
N MET A 390 -19.00 23.82 -8.35
CA MET A 390 -17.83 23.69 -9.21
C MET A 390 -16.70 23.04 -8.43
N THR A 391 -16.12 21.97 -8.97
CA THR A 391 -15.05 21.20 -8.34
C THR A 391 -13.80 21.27 -9.21
N THR A 392 -12.66 21.55 -8.58
CA THR A 392 -11.34 21.40 -9.20
C THR A 392 -10.56 20.35 -8.43
N PHE A 393 -10.08 19.33 -9.13
CA PHE A 393 -9.16 18.33 -8.60
C PHE A 393 -7.81 18.47 -9.31
N TYR A 394 -6.73 18.30 -8.56
CA TYR A 394 -5.40 18.24 -9.14
C TYR A 394 -4.50 17.22 -8.44
N GLN A 395 -3.53 16.71 -9.21
CA GLN A 395 -2.36 15.99 -8.72
C GLN A 395 -1.09 16.60 -9.31
N ARG A 396 -0.04 16.62 -8.52
CA ARG A 396 1.31 17.02 -8.90
C ARG A 396 2.28 16.04 -8.29
N PHE A 397 3.15 15.48 -9.12
CA PHE A 397 4.16 14.55 -8.67
C PHE A 397 5.55 14.95 -9.16
N SER A 398 6.56 14.69 -8.33
CA SER A 398 7.98 14.84 -8.65
C SER A 398 8.76 13.64 -8.12
N TYR A 399 9.51 12.97 -9.00
CA TYR A 399 10.24 11.74 -8.71
C TYR A 399 11.71 11.97 -8.99
N LYS A 400 12.55 11.49 -8.09
CA LYS A 400 13.99 11.41 -8.31
C LYS A 400 14.53 10.12 -7.70
N ASN A 401 15.29 9.37 -8.48
CA ASN A 401 16.02 8.19 -8.04
C ASN A 401 17.46 8.27 -8.54
N SER A 402 18.42 8.07 -7.66
CA SER A 402 19.83 7.87 -7.99
C SER A 402 20.21 6.45 -7.55
N ASN A 403 20.51 5.61 -8.52
CA ASN A 403 20.94 4.23 -8.34
C ASN A 403 22.41 4.11 -8.75
N VAL A 404 23.27 3.68 -7.84
CA VAL A 404 24.72 3.62 -8.04
C VAL A 404 25.21 2.20 -7.76
N TYR A 405 25.86 1.61 -8.76
CA TYR A 405 26.59 0.35 -8.65
C TYR A 405 28.08 0.65 -8.55
N SER A 406 28.76 -0.03 -7.63
CA SER A 406 30.18 0.16 -7.37
C SER A 406 30.84 -1.17 -6.97
N LYS A 407 32.19 -1.17 -6.94
CA LYS A 407 33.00 -2.36 -6.63
C LYS A 407 32.66 -3.52 -7.56
N ASN A 408 32.68 -3.24 -8.87
CA ASN A 408 32.32 -4.17 -9.92
C ASN A 408 30.89 -4.75 -9.74
N GLY A 409 29.94 -3.88 -9.39
CA GLY A 409 28.54 -4.23 -9.17
C GLY A 409 28.19 -4.94 -7.86
N SER A 410 29.17 -5.20 -6.98
CA SER A 410 28.94 -5.88 -5.69
C SER A 410 28.32 -4.98 -4.61
N GLU A 411 28.35 -3.66 -4.80
CA GLU A 411 27.68 -2.70 -3.94
C GLU A 411 26.69 -1.85 -4.72
N GLN A 412 25.49 -1.67 -4.15
CA GLN A 412 24.42 -0.85 -4.70
C GLN A 412 23.92 0.16 -3.67
N VAL A 413 23.78 1.42 -4.10
CA VAL A 413 23.17 2.50 -3.32
C VAL A 413 22.02 3.12 -4.10
N VAL A 414 20.83 3.14 -3.51
CA VAL A 414 19.66 3.85 -4.03
C VAL A 414 19.30 5.01 -3.11
N ASN A 415 19.13 6.18 -3.69
CA ASN A 415 18.49 7.34 -3.06
C ASN A 415 17.28 7.75 -3.90
N GLN A 416 16.09 7.55 -3.36
CA GLN A 416 14.82 7.88 -4.01
C GLN A 416 14.02 8.88 -3.19
N THR A 417 13.35 9.81 -3.87
CA THR A 417 12.31 10.65 -3.30
C THR A 417 11.12 10.68 -4.25
N ILE A 418 9.94 10.36 -3.71
CA ILE A 418 8.64 10.60 -4.34
C ILE A 418 7.98 11.76 -3.60
N ASP A 419 7.67 12.85 -4.29
CA ASP A 419 6.85 13.96 -3.78
C ASP A 419 5.51 13.93 -4.50
N ALA A 420 4.43 13.74 -3.74
CA ALA A 420 3.07 13.59 -4.24
C ALA A 420 2.18 14.63 -3.55
N LYS A 421 1.60 15.54 -4.34
CA LYS A 421 0.65 16.55 -3.88
C LYS A 421 -0.67 16.37 -4.61
N SER A 422 -1.76 16.31 -3.88
CA SER A 422 -3.11 16.31 -4.45
C SER A 422 -4.00 17.28 -3.70
N GLY A 423 -5.03 17.78 -4.38
CA GLY A 423 -6.02 18.60 -3.73
C GLY A 423 -7.31 18.67 -4.51
N VAL A 424 -8.39 18.88 -3.78
CA VAL A 424 -9.71 19.18 -4.30
C VAL A 424 -10.18 20.49 -3.70
N SER A 425 -10.79 21.35 -4.51
CA SER A 425 -11.46 22.55 -4.05
C SER A 425 -12.84 22.64 -4.69
N THR A 426 -13.81 23.13 -3.92
CA THR A 426 -15.14 23.41 -4.46
C THR A 426 -15.52 24.86 -4.25
N THR A 427 -16.32 25.40 -5.17
CA THR A 427 -16.97 26.70 -5.01
C THR A 427 -18.48 26.52 -5.10
N ASN A 428 -19.21 27.31 -4.30
CA ASN A 428 -20.68 27.34 -4.23
C ASN A 428 -21.34 26.04 -3.72
N GLY A 429 -20.63 25.19 -2.97
CA GLY A 429 -21.17 23.96 -2.37
C GLY A 429 -21.12 23.96 -0.83
N ALA A 430 -22.12 23.33 -0.20
CA ALA A 430 -22.40 23.43 1.23
C ALA A 430 -21.59 22.49 2.16
N VAL A 431 -20.66 21.66 1.67
CA VAL A 431 -20.12 20.53 2.48
C VAL A 431 -18.58 20.38 2.49
N LEU A 432 -17.85 20.71 1.42
CA LEU A 432 -16.37 20.64 1.41
C LEU A 432 -15.77 21.80 0.60
N LEU A 433 -15.13 22.78 1.25
CA LEU A 433 -14.52 23.91 0.53
C LEU A 433 -13.18 23.52 -0.10
N SER A 434 -12.33 22.82 0.64
CA SER A 434 -11.07 22.31 0.10
C SER A 434 -10.47 21.18 0.93
N GLU A 435 -9.69 20.33 0.28
CA GLU A 435 -8.81 19.36 0.89
C GLU A 435 -7.49 19.32 0.12
N GLU A 436 -6.38 19.27 0.82
CA GLU A 436 -5.04 19.17 0.25
C GLU A 436 -4.23 18.14 1.03
N VAL A 437 -3.56 17.25 0.31
CA VAL A 437 -2.68 16.21 0.85
C VAL A 437 -1.32 16.36 0.19
N HIS A 438 -0.27 16.47 1.01
CA HIS A 438 1.12 16.44 0.57
C HIS A 438 1.85 15.28 1.26
N GLN A 439 2.33 14.35 0.44
CA GLN A 439 3.04 13.16 0.85
C GLN A 439 4.45 13.15 0.26
N VAL A 440 5.44 12.82 1.08
CA VAL A 440 6.83 12.66 0.66
C VAL A 440 7.35 11.31 1.14
N PHE A 441 7.79 10.49 0.19
CA PHE A 441 8.31 9.14 0.39
C PHE A 441 9.81 9.07 0.05
N PRO A 442 10.70 9.42 1.00
CA PRO A 442 12.13 9.20 0.81
C PRO A 442 12.48 7.73 1.10
N LEU A 443 13.41 7.20 0.32
CA LEU A 443 14.00 5.87 0.48
C LEU A 443 15.51 5.96 0.26
N TYR A 444 16.27 5.43 1.20
CA TYR A 444 17.67 5.10 1.08
C TYR A 444 17.82 3.59 1.22
N LEU A 445 18.53 2.98 0.29
CA LEU A 445 18.92 1.58 0.34
C LEU A 445 20.42 1.49 0.07
N PHE A 446 21.12 0.75 0.92
CA PHE A 446 22.44 0.21 0.64
C PHE A 446 22.34 -1.31 0.68
N SER A 447 22.95 -1.95 -0.32
CA SER A 447 23.15 -3.39 -0.38
C SER A 447 24.59 -3.67 -0.80
N GLY A 448 25.28 -4.56 -0.11
CA GLY A 448 26.63 -4.98 -0.44
C GLY A 448 26.78 -6.48 -0.29
N THR A 449 27.30 -7.13 -1.32
CA THR A 449 27.55 -8.58 -1.32
C THR A 449 29.03 -8.89 -1.39
N SER A 450 29.47 -9.95 -0.71
CA SER A 450 30.81 -10.51 -0.88
C SER A 450 30.73 -12.02 -0.99
N ASP A 451 31.34 -12.56 -2.04
CA ASP A 451 31.45 -14.01 -2.23
C ASP A 451 32.28 -14.63 -1.11
N GLU A 452 31.83 -15.79 -0.62
CA GLU A 452 32.53 -16.61 0.35
C GLU A 452 32.96 -17.93 -0.33
N VAL A 453 33.09 -19.02 0.42
CA VAL A 453 33.54 -20.31 -0.13
C VAL A 453 32.37 -21.07 -0.75
N GLY A 454 32.46 -21.39 -2.05
CA GLY A 454 31.47 -22.23 -2.74
C GLY A 454 30.23 -21.43 -3.16
N ASP A 455 29.06 -21.86 -2.71
CA ASP A 455 27.75 -21.24 -2.96
C ASP A 455 27.33 -20.27 -1.82
N GLU A 456 28.29 -19.86 -0.98
CA GLU A 456 28.04 -18.96 0.14
C GLU A 456 28.40 -17.50 -0.23
N TYR A 457 27.58 -16.57 0.21
CA TYR A 457 27.85 -15.13 0.15
C TYR A 457 27.39 -14.43 1.42
N SER A 458 28.05 -13.31 1.74
CA SER A 458 27.61 -12.39 2.78
C SER A 458 26.84 -11.23 2.16
N LEU A 459 25.71 -10.85 2.74
CA LEU A 459 24.93 -9.66 2.40
C LEU A 459 24.94 -8.69 3.57
N VAL A 460 25.24 -7.42 3.31
CA VAL A 460 25.07 -6.31 4.24
C VAL A 460 24.02 -5.36 3.66
N SER A 461 23.06 -4.95 4.49
CA SER A 461 21.98 -4.07 4.05
C SER A 461 21.77 -2.94 5.05
N ALA A 462 21.49 -1.74 4.55
CA ALA A 462 21.02 -0.62 5.35
C ALA A 462 19.89 0.10 4.62
N ILE A 463 18.80 0.36 5.32
CA ILE A 463 17.56 0.92 4.75
C ILE A 463 17.11 2.08 5.61
N LYS A 464 16.71 3.17 4.98
CA LYS A 464 15.90 4.21 5.62
C LYS A 464 14.73 4.55 4.72
N LEU A 465 13.52 4.48 5.25
CA LEU A 465 12.31 4.83 4.50
C LEU A 465 11.34 5.59 5.40
N SER A 466 10.49 6.44 4.82
CA SER A 466 9.46 7.10 5.60
C SER A 466 8.22 7.49 4.78
N ILE A 467 7.10 7.61 5.49
CA ILE A 467 5.91 8.33 5.04
C ILE A 467 5.87 9.63 5.81
N ASN A 468 6.03 10.75 5.11
CA ASN A 468 5.79 12.08 5.66
C ASN A 468 4.56 12.65 4.98
N GLU A 469 3.47 12.83 5.73
CA GLU A 469 2.20 13.35 5.22
C GLU A 469 1.83 14.63 5.96
N LYS A 470 1.27 15.58 5.22
CA LYS A 470 0.51 16.70 5.74
C LYS A 470 -0.82 16.74 5.02
N ARG A 471 -1.90 16.84 5.78
CA ARG A 471 -3.25 17.01 5.28
C ARG A 471 -3.85 18.28 5.86
N GLY A 472 -4.51 19.06 5.02
CA GLY A 472 -5.33 20.18 5.44
C GLY A 472 -6.67 20.10 4.76
N SER A 473 -7.75 20.32 5.50
CA SER A 473 -9.08 20.49 4.90
C SER A 473 -9.81 21.67 5.51
N GLY A 474 -10.61 22.33 4.68
CA GLY A 474 -11.52 23.39 5.06
C GLY A 474 -12.94 23.04 4.65
N ALA A 475 -13.87 23.17 5.58
CA ALA A 475 -15.30 23.10 5.34
C ALA A 475 -15.98 24.30 6.02
N GLU A 476 -17.25 24.56 5.72
CA GLU A 476 -18.02 25.64 6.39
C GLU A 476 -18.01 25.48 7.93
N GLN A 477 -17.86 24.24 8.40
CA GLN A 477 -17.92 23.85 9.81
C GLN A 477 -16.56 23.96 10.53
N GLY A 478 -15.47 24.24 9.81
CA GLY A 478 -14.14 24.42 10.38
C GLY A 478 -12.99 23.95 9.50
N PHE A 479 -11.78 24.15 10.02
CA PHE A 479 -10.53 23.69 9.44
C PHE A 479 -10.04 22.46 10.21
N SER A 480 -9.56 21.45 9.49
CA SER A 480 -8.82 20.34 10.06
C SER A 480 -7.42 20.26 9.47
N TYR A 481 -6.48 19.78 10.26
CA TYR A 481 -5.10 19.58 9.84
C TYR A 481 -4.55 18.35 10.52
N SER A 482 -3.73 17.60 9.79
CA SER A 482 -2.92 16.55 10.36
C SER A 482 -1.53 16.51 9.73
N SER A 483 -0.58 16.02 10.52
CA SER A 483 0.79 15.75 10.10
C SER A 483 1.21 14.41 10.63
N LEU A 484 1.70 13.55 9.74
CA LEU A 484 2.25 12.24 10.05
C LEU A 484 3.71 12.19 9.62
N ARG A 485 4.56 11.70 10.53
CA ARG A 485 5.90 11.22 10.23
C ARG A 485 6.01 9.79 10.72
N ASN A 486 6.13 8.86 9.80
CA ASN A 486 6.43 7.46 10.08
C ASN A 486 7.74 7.11 9.40
N ALA A 487 8.82 6.93 10.16
CA ALA A 487 10.15 6.69 9.63
C ALA A 487 10.78 5.44 10.21
N GLN A 488 11.40 4.63 9.35
CA GLN A 488 12.16 3.44 9.72
C GLN A 488 13.61 3.56 9.29
N SER A 489 14.50 3.05 10.14
CA SER A 489 15.91 2.85 9.84
C SER A 489 16.28 1.43 10.26
N ALA A 490 16.71 0.62 9.29
CA ALA A 490 17.08 -0.75 9.52
C ALA A 490 18.49 -1.04 8.99
N ARG A 491 19.21 -1.93 9.65
CA ARG A 491 20.52 -2.41 9.20
C ARG A 491 20.73 -3.85 9.63
N GLY A 492 21.44 -4.60 8.82
CA GLY A 492 21.67 -6.00 9.10
C GLY A 492 22.72 -6.61 8.20
N SER A 493 23.12 -7.80 8.58
CA SER A 493 24.00 -8.64 7.78
C SER A 493 23.53 -10.09 7.86
N MET A 494 23.71 -10.83 6.78
CA MET A 494 23.42 -12.25 6.74
C MET A 494 24.45 -12.99 5.91
N ARG A 495 24.79 -14.22 6.32
CA ARG A 495 25.45 -15.21 5.48
C ARG A 495 24.38 -16.08 4.86
N VAL A 496 24.51 -16.29 3.57
CA VAL A 496 23.56 -17.06 2.77
C VAL A 496 24.32 -18.16 2.05
N LYS A 497 23.83 -19.39 2.13
CA LYS A 497 24.35 -20.52 1.37
C LYS A 497 23.29 -20.98 0.38
N GLY A 498 23.56 -20.84 -0.92
CA GLY A 498 22.53 -20.91 -1.95
C GLY A 498 21.46 -19.86 -1.65
N ASN A 499 20.33 -20.30 -1.12
CA ASN A 499 19.16 -19.46 -0.84
C ASN A 499 18.80 -19.40 0.64
N LEU A 500 19.70 -19.88 1.49
CA LEU A 500 19.45 -20.10 2.90
C LEU A 500 20.27 -19.20 3.79
N VAL A 501 19.56 -18.42 4.59
CA VAL A 501 20.17 -17.64 5.67
C VAL A 501 20.71 -18.61 6.72
N THR A 502 22.02 -18.76 6.80
CA THR A 502 22.70 -19.65 7.75
C THR A 502 22.98 -18.94 9.07
N SER A 503 23.26 -17.65 9.02
CA SER A 503 23.49 -16.80 10.19
C SER A 503 23.31 -15.33 9.81
N GLY A 504 23.09 -14.48 10.81
CA GLY A 504 22.97 -13.06 10.57
C GLY A 504 22.49 -12.28 11.78
N SER A 505 22.36 -10.97 11.59
CA SER A 505 21.81 -10.05 12.58
C SER A 505 21.01 -8.96 11.88
N GLY A 506 19.97 -8.49 12.57
CA GLY A 506 19.08 -7.45 12.06
C GLY A 506 18.71 -6.49 13.19
N GLU A 507 18.69 -5.20 12.86
CA GLU A 507 18.29 -4.12 13.74
C GLU A 507 17.30 -3.24 12.99
N ASN A 508 16.24 -2.80 13.67
CA ASN A 508 15.23 -1.91 13.10
C ASN A 508 14.78 -0.90 14.16
N HIS A 509 14.71 0.37 13.78
CA HIS A 509 14.22 1.47 14.59
C HIS A 509 13.09 2.17 13.82
N GLN A 510 11.94 2.35 14.47
CA GLN A 510 10.80 3.06 13.92
C GLN A 510 10.38 4.21 14.84
N VAL A 511 10.18 5.37 14.23
CA VAL A 511 9.58 6.54 14.89
C VAL A 511 8.29 6.89 14.16
N TYR A 512 7.17 6.76 14.86
CA TYR A 512 5.86 7.20 14.43
C TYR A 512 5.46 8.46 15.22
N LYS A 513 5.04 9.51 14.52
CA LYS A 513 4.55 10.75 15.12
C LYS A 513 3.40 11.29 14.30
N TYR A 514 2.23 11.34 14.90
CA TYR A 514 1.02 11.93 14.37
C TYR A 514 0.62 13.14 15.23
N VAL A 515 0.29 14.24 14.58
CA VAL A 515 -0.27 15.44 15.22
C VAL A 515 -1.39 15.96 14.33
N GLY A 516 -2.60 16.04 14.85
CA GLY A 516 -3.75 16.57 14.14
C GLY A 516 -4.69 17.36 15.04
N THR A 517 -5.73 17.92 14.44
CA THR A 517 -6.81 18.61 15.15
C THR A 517 -7.65 17.66 16.00
N ASP A 518 -7.62 16.37 15.69
CA ASP A 518 -8.29 15.26 16.37
C ASP A 518 -7.47 14.65 17.52
N GLY A 519 -6.18 14.98 17.62
CA GLY A 519 -5.33 14.49 18.69
C GLY A 519 -3.89 14.29 18.23
N CYS A 520 -3.12 13.55 19.00
CA CYS A 520 -1.77 13.17 18.60
C CYS A 520 -1.36 11.85 19.21
N TYR A 521 -0.40 11.22 18.56
CA TYR A 521 0.13 9.94 18.96
C TYR A 521 1.60 9.87 18.54
N SER A 522 2.43 9.32 19.40
CA SER A 522 3.82 9.02 19.06
C SER A 522 4.24 7.68 19.60
N ARG A 523 5.11 7.00 18.85
CA ARG A 523 5.77 5.77 19.29
C ARG A 523 7.18 5.72 18.74
N ASP A 524 8.11 5.41 19.60
CA ASP A 524 9.51 5.16 19.27
C ASP A 524 9.85 3.74 19.73
N VAL A 525 10.16 2.88 18.77
CA VAL A 525 10.35 1.45 19.00
C VAL A 525 11.58 0.95 18.26
N SER A 526 12.43 0.20 18.96
CA SER A 526 13.64 -0.40 18.41
C SER A 526 13.68 -1.89 18.67
N SER A 527 14.24 -2.62 17.72
CA SER A 527 14.47 -4.05 17.81
C SER A 527 15.88 -4.43 17.37
N LYS A 528 16.36 -5.53 17.94
CA LYS A 528 17.62 -6.16 17.60
C LYS A 528 17.48 -7.67 17.73
N ASN A 529 17.87 -8.41 16.69
CA ASN A 529 17.86 -9.87 16.63
C ASN A 529 16.54 -10.46 17.16
N TYR A 530 15.42 -10.07 16.53
CA TYR A 530 14.06 -10.52 16.86
C TYR A 530 13.49 -10.08 18.22
N THR A 531 14.20 -9.23 18.97
CA THR A 531 13.77 -8.77 20.29
C THR A 531 13.52 -7.27 20.28
N ILE A 532 12.39 -6.83 20.84
CA ILE A 532 12.16 -5.41 21.13
C ILE A 532 13.10 -4.99 22.27
N VAL A 533 13.96 -4.02 22.01
CA VAL A 533 14.95 -3.52 22.99
C VAL A 533 14.55 -2.16 23.57
N PHE A 534 13.65 -1.45 22.90
CA PHE A 534 13.09 -0.18 23.35
C PHE A 534 11.69 -0.01 22.76
N ASP A 535 10.75 0.46 23.56
CA ASP A 535 9.38 0.77 23.12
C ASP A 535 8.79 1.82 24.05
N HIS A 536 8.54 3.01 23.51
CA HIS A 536 7.92 4.11 24.23
C HIS A 536 6.82 4.73 23.36
N SER A 537 5.61 4.80 23.89
CA SER A 537 4.48 5.49 23.25
C SER A 537 3.97 6.63 24.13
N ASP A 538 3.51 7.69 23.49
CA ASP A 538 2.94 8.86 24.15
C ASP A 538 1.79 9.44 23.32
N ASP A 539 0.69 9.74 24.00
CA ASP A 539 -0.55 10.27 23.45
C ASP A 539 -0.78 11.72 23.91
N SER A 540 0.18 12.28 24.68
CA SER A 540 0.08 13.60 25.28
C SER A 540 0.77 14.67 24.43
N CYS A 541 -0.03 15.48 23.74
CA CYS A 541 0.46 16.74 23.21
C CYS A 541 0.50 17.77 24.31
N LEU A 542 1.67 18.35 24.56
CA LEU A 542 1.75 19.63 25.28
C LEU A 542 0.84 20.63 24.56
N LYS A 543 -0.31 20.96 25.15
CA LYS A 543 -1.15 22.10 24.76
C LYS A 543 -0.33 23.37 24.96
N GLY A 544 0.51 23.73 23.99
CA GLY A 544 1.61 24.66 24.21
C GLY A 544 2.13 25.32 22.95
N SER A 545 1.25 25.86 22.11
CA SER A 545 1.43 27.14 21.41
C SER A 545 0.28 27.30 20.44
N GLN A 546 -0.59 28.27 20.70
CA GLN A 546 -1.43 28.80 19.63
C GLN A 546 -0.49 29.26 18.51
N VAL A 547 -0.52 28.54 17.39
CA VAL A 547 0.05 29.04 16.14
C VAL A 547 -0.74 30.30 15.81
N LYS A 548 -0.16 31.47 16.13
CA LYS A 548 -0.67 32.75 15.65
C LYS A 548 -0.81 32.63 14.14
N GLY A 549 -2.02 32.82 13.64
CA GLY A 549 -2.37 32.66 12.23
C GLY A 549 -1.31 33.25 11.32
N SER A 550 -0.76 32.40 10.47
CA SER A 550 0.02 32.83 9.32
C SER A 550 -0.87 33.74 8.47
N ARG A 551 -0.57 35.04 8.48
CA ARG A 551 -1.10 36.00 7.50
C ARG A 551 -0.66 35.52 6.12
N PHE A 552 -1.61 35.16 5.28
CA PHE A 552 -1.37 35.08 3.84
C PHE A 552 -0.99 36.50 3.34
N PRO A 553 0.10 36.66 2.56
CA PRO A 553 0.32 37.90 1.84
C PRO A 553 -0.73 38.02 0.74
N SER A 554 -1.48 39.11 0.78
CA SER A 554 -2.32 39.56 -0.32
C SER A 554 -1.42 40.08 -1.46
N SER A 555 -1.45 39.41 -2.61
CA SER A 555 -1.24 40.01 -3.95
C SER A 555 -1.84 39.08 -4.99
#